data_AF-A0A4R1QYW5-F1
#
_entry.id   AF-A0A4R1QYW5-F1
#
_cell.length_a   1.000
_cell.length_b   1.000
_cell.length_c   1.000
_cell.angle_alpha   90.00
_cell.angle_beta   90.00
_cell.angle_gamma   90.00
#
_symmetry.space_group_name_H-M   'P 1'
#
loop_
_entity.id
_entity.type
_entity.pdbx_description
1 polymer ?
#
loop_
_entity_poly.entity_id
_entity_poly.type
_entity_poly.pdbx_seq_one_letter_code
_entity_poly.pdbx_strand_id
1 'polypeptide(L)'
;MKQRIAALLCACGLLLTGCGAQQEQPAPTAQPSPTAQPVIQDYPWEFAWQEGDIEALKTPCERQGTVVTVEYDTPAYAVNDLLGKDETLHKRLRVYLPYGYDESRQYNVLYLLHGTKYPGDGEMEEYWLDQWGEQTLPVLDNMIDQGLCEPVIVVTPTYYSRVEGCPLGSEQVEKLARRLDDRYISGQGKGDDREQNIWPQYFGQELRNNIIPAVEGKFSTYAGGDTGEESLIASREHRAFAGLSRGSMTVCRSGLTQNADIIAWFGSYSGAWQEFDAMKEALEGEFAAYPIRFWYNGNGVGDFALPNHEEFRDLTLEQMGDRFVDGENYAFVTLTDGAHRYESWIADLYNSLLVFFR
;
A
#
# COMPACT_ATOMS: atom_id res chain seq x y z
N MET A 1 -48.62 40.62 -41.54
CA MET A 1 -49.01 40.00 -42.83
C MET A 1 -48.03 38.84 -43.03
N LYS A 2 -48.46 37.58 -42.82
CA LYS A 2 -48.70 36.59 -43.88
C LYS A 2 -47.50 36.51 -44.84
N GLN A 3 -46.83 35.40 -45.13
CA GLN A 3 -47.14 33.96 -45.15
C GLN A 3 -45.79 33.29 -45.50
N ARG A 4 -45.35 32.24 -44.82
CA ARG A 4 -45.61 30.81 -45.10
C ARG A 4 -44.94 30.25 -46.38
N ILE A 5 -44.54 28.98 -46.26
CA ILE A 5 -44.37 27.92 -47.28
C ILE A 5 -42.92 27.81 -47.80
N ALA A 6 -42.10 26.84 -47.33
CA ALA A 6 -42.16 25.38 -47.58
C ALA A 6 -42.10 25.11 -49.11
N ALA A 7 -41.19 24.36 -49.71
CA ALA A 7 -40.85 22.97 -49.46
C ALA A 7 -40.45 22.35 -50.84
N LEU A 8 -39.71 21.25 -50.76
CA LEU A 8 -39.73 20.09 -51.67
C LEU A 8 -38.87 20.08 -52.97
N LEU A 9 -37.88 19.19 -52.92
CA LEU A 9 -37.68 17.96 -53.73
C LEU A 9 -36.66 17.88 -54.88
N CYS A 10 -35.94 16.75 -54.79
CA CYS A 10 -35.39 15.87 -55.84
C CYS A 10 -34.10 16.31 -56.53
N ALA A 11 -33.17 15.43 -56.91
CA ALA A 11 -32.88 14.02 -56.65
C ALA A 11 -31.58 13.70 -57.44
N CYS A 12 -30.88 12.61 -57.07
CA CYS A 12 -29.80 11.93 -57.80
C CYS A 12 -28.48 12.74 -57.95
N GLY A 13 -27.30 12.25 -57.61
CA GLY A 13 -26.81 10.91 -57.38
C GLY A 13 -25.43 10.85 -58.03
N LEU A 14 -24.38 10.54 -57.27
CA LEU A 14 -23.12 9.99 -57.78
C LEU A 14 -22.27 9.51 -56.60
N LEU A 15 -22.16 8.20 -56.52
CA LEU A 15 -21.22 7.46 -55.70
C LEU A 15 -19.79 7.76 -56.17
N LEU A 16 -18.93 8.20 -55.25
CA LEU A 16 -17.50 7.95 -55.34
C LEU A 16 -17.02 7.46 -53.96
N THR A 17 -16.60 6.21 -53.99
CA THR A 17 -16.03 5.39 -52.93
C THR A 17 -14.73 5.98 -52.40
N GLY A 18 -14.68 6.31 -51.12
CA GLY A 18 -13.45 6.49 -50.36
C GLY A 18 -13.32 5.36 -49.34
N CYS A 19 -12.27 4.54 -49.48
CA CYS A 19 -11.94 3.47 -48.54
C CYS A 19 -11.60 4.03 -47.16
N GLY A 20 -12.52 3.90 -46.21
CA GLY A 20 -12.25 4.03 -44.78
C GLY A 20 -12.44 2.67 -44.14
N ALA A 21 -11.35 2.02 -43.74
CA ALA A 21 -11.42 0.83 -42.90
C ALA A 21 -12.00 1.24 -41.55
N GLN A 22 -13.26 0.87 -41.29
CA GLN A 22 -13.81 0.88 -39.94
C GLN A 22 -13.07 -0.21 -39.14
N GLN A 23 -12.24 0.20 -38.19
CA GLN A 23 -11.81 -0.69 -37.12
C GLN A 23 -13.04 -1.04 -36.29
N GLU A 24 -13.47 -2.30 -36.37
CA GLU A 24 -14.39 -2.89 -35.40
C GLU A 24 -13.77 -2.73 -34.01
N GLN A 25 -14.44 -1.98 -33.13
CA GLN A 25 -14.16 -2.04 -31.70
C GLN A 25 -14.43 -3.48 -31.24
N PRO A 26 -13.48 -4.14 -30.54
CA PRO A 26 -13.79 -5.39 -29.91
C PRO A 26 -14.92 -5.17 -28.89
N ALA A 27 -15.91 -6.06 -28.91
CA ALA A 27 -17.00 -6.06 -27.95
C ALA A 27 -16.43 -6.06 -26.51
N PRO A 28 -17.07 -5.35 -25.56
CA PRO A 28 -16.64 -5.41 -24.17
C PRO A 28 -16.67 -6.87 -23.71
N THR A 29 -15.51 -7.39 -23.30
CA THR A 29 -15.41 -8.64 -22.57
C THR A 29 -16.35 -8.53 -21.36
N ALA A 30 -17.31 -9.45 -21.28
CA ALA A 30 -18.24 -9.51 -20.16
C ALA A 30 -17.45 -9.50 -18.85
N GLN A 31 -17.70 -8.48 -18.02
CA GLN A 31 -17.21 -8.49 -16.64
C GLN A 31 -17.81 -9.72 -15.95
N PRO A 32 -17.02 -10.52 -15.22
CA PRO A 32 -17.59 -11.54 -14.36
C PRO A 32 -18.48 -10.84 -13.32
N SER A 33 -19.72 -11.31 -13.19
CA SER A 33 -20.65 -10.86 -12.15
C SER A 33 -20.07 -11.21 -10.77
N PRO A 34 -19.86 -10.25 -9.85
CA PRO A 34 -19.53 -10.59 -8.48
C PRO A 34 -20.86 -10.81 -7.73
N THR A 35 -21.27 -12.07 -7.59
CA THR A 35 -22.39 -12.43 -6.71
C THR A 35 -22.04 -13.60 -5.81
N ALA A 36 -20.84 -13.57 -5.22
CA ALA A 36 -20.60 -14.23 -3.95
C ALA A 36 -20.70 -13.16 -2.87
N GLN A 37 -21.56 -13.35 -1.86
CA GLN A 37 -21.47 -12.53 -0.66
C GLN A 37 -20.11 -12.75 -0.01
N PRO A 38 -19.50 -11.72 0.60
CA PRO A 38 -18.24 -11.86 1.30
C PRO A 38 -18.36 -12.98 2.34
N VAL A 39 -17.39 -13.90 2.33
CA VAL A 39 -17.31 -14.96 3.32
C VAL A 39 -16.82 -14.32 4.61
N ILE A 40 -17.71 -14.18 5.59
CA ILE A 40 -17.32 -13.75 6.93
C ILE A 40 -16.76 -14.97 7.64
N GLN A 41 -15.48 -14.89 7.99
CA GLN A 41 -14.78 -15.93 8.73
C GLN A 41 -14.83 -15.64 10.22
N ASP A 42 -14.95 -16.70 11.02
CA ASP A 42 -14.95 -16.60 12.47
C ASP A 42 -13.49 -16.48 12.96
N TYR A 43 -12.96 -15.27 12.91
CA TYR A 43 -11.64 -14.94 13.43
C TYR A 43 -11.71 -14.73 14.96
N PRO A 44 -10.66 -15.09 15.72
CA PRO A 44 -10.64 -14.88 17.17
C PRO A 44 -10.50 -13.40 17.57
N TRP A 45 -10.29 -12.49 16.61
CA TRP A 45 -10.17 -11.06 16.80
C TRP A 45 -11.46 -10.35 16.37
N GLU A 46 -11.84 -9.30 17.10
CA GLU A 46 -13.01 -8.48 16.81
C GLU A 46 -12.73 -7.49 15.66
N PHE A 47 -12.48 -8.04 14.48
CA PHE A 47 -12.30 -7.23 13.28
C PHE A 47 -13.56 -6.46 12.91
N ALA A 48 -13.36 -5.24 12.42
CA ALA A 48 -14.35 -4.49 11.67
C ALA A 48 -14.63 -5.20 10.34
N TRP A 49 -15.91 -5.41 10.03
CA TRP A 49 -16.41 -5.99 8.78
C TRP A 49 -17.17 -4.97 7.93
N GLN A 50 -17.39 -3.78 8.47
CA GLN A 50 -17.94 -2.62 7.79
C GLN A 50 -17.11 -1.37 8.14
N GLU A 51 -17.05 -0.41 7.23
CA GLU A 51 -16.40 0.89 7.47
C GLU A 51 -17.02 1.60 8.69
N GLY A 52 -18.33 1.42 8.87
CA GLY A 52 -19.10 1.97 9.99
C GLY A 52 -18.73 1.43 11.38
N ASP A 53 -18.06 0.27 11.46
CA ASP A 53 -17.82 -0.42 12.74
C ASP A 53 -16.84 0.36 13.65
N ILE A 54 -16.01 1.24 13.07
CA ILE A 54 -15.00 2.02 13.80
C ILE A 54 -15.37 3.51 13.96
N GLU A 55 -16.58 3.92 13.58
CA GLU A 55 -16.99 5.34 13.60
C GLU A 55 -16.86 6.00 14.97
N ALA A 56 -17.09 5.24 16.04
CA ALA A 56 -16.94 5.73 17.41
C ALA A 56 -15.49 6.15 17.74
N LEU A 57 -14.49 5.57 17.08
CA LEU A 57 -13.07 5.85 17.29
C LEU A 57 -12.59 7.12 16.56
N LYS A 58 -13.38 7.66 15.61
CA LYS A 58 -13.02 8.86 14.85
C LYS A 58 -13.22 10.16 15.64
N THR A 59 -13.78 10.09 16.85
CA THR A 59 -13.96 11.26 17.73
C THR A 59 -12.73 11.45 18.61
N PRO A 60 -12.06 12.62 18.63
CA PRO A 60 -10.86 12.83 19.46
C PRO A 60 -11.10 12.54 20.95
N CYS A 61 -10.19 11.79 21.58
CA CYS A 61 -10.17 11.58 23.03
C CYS A 61 -9.30 12.64 23.74
N GLU A 62 -9.19 12.59 25.07
CA GLU A 62 -8.36 13.52 25.86
C GLU A 62 -6.85 13.19 25.76
N ARG A 63 -6.49 11.92 25.55
CA ARG A 63 -5.11 11.43 25.51
C ARG A 63 -4.61 11.35 24.06
N GLN A 64 -4.22 12.51 23.52
CA GLN A 64 -3.83 12.65 22.11
C GLN A 64 -2.31 12.51 21.90
N GLY A 65 -1.92 11.73 20.91
CA GLY A 65 -0.54 11.68 20.44
C GLY A 65 -0.10 12.96 19.74
N THR A 66 1.13 12.96 19.24
CA THR A 66 1.71 14.10 18.54
C THR A 66 2.31 13.68 17.21
N VAL A 67 2.24 14.56 16.20
CA VAL A 67 2.86 14.31 14.89
C VAL A 67 4.06 15.23 14.72
N VAL A 68 5.19 14.64 14.35
CA VAL A 68 6.45 15.34 14.08
C VAL A 68 6.99 15.00 12.70
N THR A 69 7.91 15.82 12.18
CA THR A 69 8.64 15.55 10.92
C THR A 69 10.02 14.99 11.21
N VAL A 70 10.45 14.03 10.39
CA VAL A 70 11.86 13.65 10.25
C VAL A 70 12.29 13.92 8.82
N GLU A 71 13.45 14.54 8.67
CA GLU A 71 14.11 14.76 7.39
C GLU A 71 15.36 13.89 7.32
N TYR A 72 15.70 13.40 6.14
CA TYR A 72 16.84 12.51 5.92
C TYR A 72 17.31 12.57 4.47
N ASP A 73 18.57 12.23 4.26
CA ASP A 73 19.14 12.06 2.93
C ASP A 73 19.10 10.58 2.53
N THR A 74 18.85 10.33 1.24
CA THR A 74 18.79 8.98 0.69
C THR A 74 19.27 8.94 -0.76
N PRO A 75 19.98 7.89 -1.20
CA PRO A 75 20.21 7.66 -2.61
C PRO A 75 18.90 7.59 -3.39
N ALA A 76 18.87 8.16 -4.60
CA ALA A 76 17.75 8.00 -5.51
C ALA A 76 17.78 6.60 -6.18
N TYR A 77 17.61 5.53 -5.40
CA TYR A 77 17.89 4.13 -5.79
C TYR A 77 17.40 3.76 -7.20
N ALA A 78 16.13 4.06 -7.52
CA ALA A 78 15.55 3.77 -8.82
C ALA A 78 16.21 4.54 -9.97
N VAL A 79 16.45 5.84 -9.78
CA VAL A 79 17.09 6.72 -10.77
C VAL A 79 18.55 6.31 -10.97
N ASN A 80 19.26 6.05 -9.88
CA ASN A 80 20.67 5.68 -9.90
C ASN A 80 20.88 4.34 -10.63
N ASP A 81 20.07 3.32 -10.35
CA ASP A 81 20.17 2.04 -11.05
C ASP A 81 19.71 2.12 -12.51
N LEU A 82 18.53 2.71 -12.77
CA LEU A 82 17.93 2.62 -14.10
C LEU A 82 18.57 3.55 -15.13
N LEU A 83 19.09 4.70 -14.68
CA LEU A 83 19.73 5.72 -15.52
C LEU A 83 21.25 5.80 -15.37
N GLY A 84 21.86 5.02 -14.47
CA GLY A 84 23.31 5.03 -14.23
C GLY A 84 23.78 6.37 -13.64
N LYS A 85 23.05 6.87 -12.64
CA LYS A 85 23.29 8.15 -11.97
C LYS A 85 23.78 7.92 -10.53
N ASP A 86 24.16 9.01 -9.87
CA ASP A 86 24.56 9.04 -8.46
C ASP A 86 23.93 10.25 -7.76
N GLU A 87 22.60 10.26 -7.78
CA GLU A 87 21.77 11.33 -7.21
C GLU A 87 21.43 11.00 -5.75
N THR A 88 21.42 12.03 -4.91
CA THR A 88 20.93 11.97 -3.53
C THR A 88 19.71 12.87 -3.40
N LEU A 89 18.68 12.36 -2.75
CA LEU A 89 17.46 13.07 -2.42
C LEU A 89 17.47 13.50 -0.96
N HIS A 90 16.98 14.70 -0.69
CA HIS A 90 16.59 15.12 0.64
C HIS A 90 15.07 14.90 0.77
N LYS A 91 14.67 14.00 1.65
CA LYS A 91 13.26 13.61 1.85
C LYS A 91 12.83 13.85 3.29
N ARG A 92 11.53 13.86 3.49
CA ARG A 92 10.90 13.95 4.80
C ARG A 92 9.83 12.88 4.97
N LEU A 93 9.47 12.61 6.20
CA LEU A 93 8.38 11.72 6.59
C LEU A 93 7.70 12.24 7.85
N ARG A 94 6.48 11.77 8.12
CA ARG A 94 5.72 12.11 9.32
C ARG A 94 5.78 10.95 10.32
N VAL A 95 5.84 11.30 11.60
CA VAL A 95 5.90 10.33 12.70
C VAL A 95 4.87 10.71 13.75
N TYR A 96 3.91 9.84 13.99
CA TYR A 96 3.04 9.86 15.14
C TYR A 96 3.75 9.24 16.34
N LEU A 97 3.79 9.98 17.44
CA LEU A 97 4.23 9.52 18.75
C LEU A 97 3.00 9.37 19.64
N PRO A 98 2.82 8.22 20.33
CA PRO A 98 1.64 7.98 21.15
C PRO A 98 1.59 8.95 22.34
N TYR A 99 0.39 9.19 22.87
CA TYR A 99 0.22 10.03 24.07
C TYR A 99 1.15 9.57 25.20
N GLY A 100 1.85 10.52 25.81
CA GLY A 100 2.81 10.23 26.87
C GLY A 100 4.05 9.45 26.40
N TYR A 101 4.43 9.59 25.12
CA TYR A 101 5.73 9.13 24.63
C TYR A 101 6.87 9.56 25.56
N ASP A 102 7.69 8.59 25.96
CA ASP A 102 8.78 8.73 26.92
C ASP A 102 10.01 7.98 26.40
N GLU A 103 11.12 8.69 26.19
CA GLU A 103 12.35 8.12 25.65
C GLU A 103 12.95 7.00 26.53
N SER A 104 12.56 6.91 27.81
CA SER A 104 12.98 5.83 28.72
C SER A 104 12.24 4.50 28.49
N ARG A 105 11.19 4.49 27.65
CA ARG A 105 10.42 3.31 27.24
C ARG A 105 10.71 2.98 25.78
N GLN A 106 10.53 1.71 25.41
CA GLN A 106 10.65 1.27 24.02
C GLN A 106 9.28 1.04 23.40
N TYR A 107 9.11 1.48 22.16
CA TYR A 107 7.85 1.39 21.42
C TYR A 107 8.00 0.52 20.18
N ASN A 108 6.92 -0.18 19.84
CA ASN A 108 6.78 -0.82 18.53
C ASN A 108 6.68 0.27 17.45
N VAL A 109 7.03 -0.09 16.21
CA VAL A 109 6.99 0.83 15.06
C VAL A 109 6.16 0.23 13.94
N LEU A 110 5.17 0.98 13.46
CA LEU A 110 4.45 0.70 12.23
C LEU A 110 4.90 1.67 11.14
N TYR A 111 5.48 1.15 10.06
CA TYR A 111 5.66 1.88 8.81
C TYR A 111 4.37 1.76 7.99
N LEU A 112 3.72 2.88 7.67
CA LEU A 112 2.39 2.91 7.06
C LEU A 112 2.41 3.71 5.75
N LEU A 113 2.19 3.01 4.63
CA LEU A 113 2.34 3.56 3.29
C LEU A 113 1.01 4.01 2.70
N HIS A 114 1.06 5.18 2.04
CA HIS A 114 -0.01 5.72 1.22
C HIS A 114 -0.15 4.96 -0.11
N GLY A 115 -1.22 5.24 -0.85
CA GLY A 115 -1.47 4.74 -2.20
C GLY A 115 -0.99 5.66 -3.32
N THR A 116 -1.50 5.44 -4.53
CA THR A 116 -1.24 6.30 -5.68
C THR A 116 -1.64 7.75 -5.40
N LYS A 117 -0.78 8.72 -5.74
CA LYS A 117 -1.15 10.14 -5.72
C LYS A 117 -2.17 10.44 -6.81
N TYR A 118 -3.31 10.99 -6.44
CA TYR A 118 -4.37 11.47 -7.33
C TYR A 118 -4.46 13.00 -7.34
N PRO A 119 -5.14 13.59 -8.34
CA PRO A 119 -5.42 15.02 -8.34
C PRO A 119 -6.20 15.42 -7.08
N GLY A 120 -5.66 16.38 -6.33
CA GLY A 120 -6.23 16.84 -5.07
C GLY A 120 -5.44 16.39 -3.83
N ASP A 121 -4.64 15.34 -3.95
CA ASP A 121 -3.75 14.90 -2.87
C ASP A 121 -2.57 15.86 -2.70
N GLY A 122 -2.19 16.08 -1.44
CA GLY A 122 -1.02 16.84 -1.03
C GLY A 122 0.30 16.05 -1.17
N GLU A 123 1.24 16.32 -0.28
CA GLU A 123 2.46 15.51 -0.19
C GLU A 123 2.14 14.16 0.44
N MET A 124 2.64 13.08 -0.14
CA MET A 124 2.07 11.76 0.13
C MET A 124 2.55 11.15 1.45
N GLU A 125 3.69 11.59 1.97
CA GLU A 125 4.13 11.30 3.34
C GLU A 125 3.20 11.93 4.41
N GLU A 126 2.40 12.94 4.03
CA GLU A 126 1.41 13.61 4.87
C GLU A 126 0.01 12.96 4.77
N TYR A 127 -0.17 11.96 3.89
CA TYR A 127 -1.49 11.39 3.55
C TYR A 127 -2.28 10.92 4.78
N TRP A 128 -1.66 10.08 5.60
CA TRP A 128 -2.34 9.49 6.76
C TRP A 128 -2.46 10.46 7.94
N LEU A 129 -1.37 11.15 8.31
CA LEU A 129 -1.30 11.89 9.58
C LEU A 129 -1.70 13.36 9.48
N ASP A 130 -1.79 13.92 8.28
CA ASP A 130 -2.14 15.33 8.09
C ASP A 130 -3.35 15.47 7.14
N GLN A 131 -3.31 14.91 5.94
CA GLN A 131 -4.42 15.03 4.97
C GLN A 131 -5.69 14.32 5.48
N TRP A 132 -5.54 13.12 6.02
CA TRP A 132 -6.59 12.38 6.71
C TRP A 132 -6.42 12.38 8.24
N GLY A 133 -5.56 13.26 8.77
CA GLY A 133 -5.21 13.30 10.19
C GLY A 133 -6.41 13.50 11.11
N GLU A 134 -7.43 14.25 10.67
CA GLU A 134 -8.68 14.46 11.43
C GLU A 134 -9.45 13.14 11.70
N GLN A 135 -9.20 12.08 10.93
CA GLN A 135 -9.76 10.74 11.16
C GLN A 135 -8.71 9.76 11.69
N THR A 136 -7.51 9.72 11.11
CA THR A 136 -6.45 8.79 11.51
C THR A 136 -6.04 8.99 12.97
N LEU A 137 -5.79 10.24 13.38
CA LEU A 137 -5.22 10.52 14.71
C LEU A 137 -6.19 10.11 15.83
N PRO A 138 -7.50 10.47 15.78
CA PRO A 138 -8.46 9.96 16.75
C PRO A 138 -8.54 8.45 16.81
N VAL A 139 -8.46 7.74 15.67
CA VAL A 139 -8.49 6.27 15.67
C VAL A 139 -7.28 5.71 16.41
N LEU A 140 -6.06 6.17 16.09
CA LEU A 140 -4.84 5.75 16.79
C LEU A 140 -4.92 6.05 18.29
N ASP A 141 -5.32 7.27 18.65
CA ASP A 141 -5.42 7.72 20.03
C ASP A 141 -6.45 6.89 20.82
N ASN A 142 -7.66 6.67 20.27
CA ASN A 142 -8.69 5.90 20.94
C ASN A 142 -8.34 4.42 21.06
N MET A 143 -7.70 3.83 20.05
CA MET A 143 -7.27 2.43 20.15
C MET A 143 -6.27 2.23 21.29
N ILE A 144 -5.32 3.15 21.44
CA ILE A 144 -4.35 3.12 22.55
C ILE A 144 -5.03 3.44 23.89
N ASP A 145 -5.91 4.44 23.94
CA ASP A 145 -6.63 4.87 25.14
C ASP A 145 -7.50 3.75 25.74
N GLN A 146 -8.16 2.99 24.86
CA GLN A 146 -9.06 1.89 25.19
C GLN A 146 -8.32 0.54 25.37
N GLY A 147 -7.00 0.50 25.14
CA GLY A 147 -6.20 -0.73 25.26
C GLY A 147 -6.47 -1.76 24.16
N LEU A 148 -6.99 -1.32 23.01
CA LEU A 148 -7.20 -2.17 21.82
C LEU A 148 -5.88 -2.49 21.11
N CYS A 149 -4.88 -1.62 21.24
CA CYS A 149 -3.50 -1.90 20.88
C CYS A 149 -2.53 -1.25 21.87
N GLU A 150 -1.29 -1.77 21.93
CA GLU A 150 -0.21 -1.17 22.71
C GLU A 150 0.21 0.18 22.11
N PRO A 151 0.75 1.12 22.91
CA PRO A 151 1.33 2.36 22.39
C PRO A 151 2.37 2.09 21.29
N VAL A 152 2.16 2.68 20.12
CA VAL A 152 2.92 2.41 18.89
C VAL A 152 3.34 3.72 18.23
N ILE A 153 4.56 3.75 17.70
CA ILE A 153 5.04 4.82 16.81
C ILE A 153 4.54 4.50 15.39
N VAL A 154 3.89 5.45 14.72
CA VAL A 154 3.46 5.26 13.32
C VAL A 154 4.24 6.21 12.42
N VAL A 155 4.91 5.66 11.41
CA VAL A 155 5.78 6.38 10.47
C VAL A 155 5.15 6.34 9.08
N THR A 156 4.95 7.48 8.44
CA THR A 156 4.33 7.55 7.11
C THR A 156 5.32 8.13 6.11
N PRO A 157 6.20 7.31 5.52
CA PRO A 157 7.10 7.74 4.45
C PRO A 157 6.39 7.75 3.08
N THR A 158 7.11 8.17 2.05
CA THR A 158 6.65 8.07 0.65
C THR A 158 7.61 7.22 -0.19
N TYR A 159 7.04 6.34 -1.03
CA TYR A 159 7.84 5.60 -2.01
C TYR A 159 8.29 6.47 -3.18
N TYR A 160 7.70 7.65 -3.40
CA TYR A 160 8.09 8.52 -4.51
C TYR A 160 9.50 9.07 -4.28
N SER A 161 10.39 8.81 -5.24
CA SER A 161 11.80 9.24 -5.20
C SER A 161 12.20 9.86 -6.55
N ARG A 162 11.41 10.85 -6.98
CA ARG A 162 11.60 11.57 -8.25
C ARG A 162 12.77 12.54 -8.14
N VAL A 163 13.63 12.58 -9.18
CA VAL A 163 14.75 13.51 -9.30
C VAL A 163 14.49 14.47 -10.47
N GLU A 164 14.64 15.77 -10.25
CA GLU A 164 14.48 16.79 -11.29
C GLU A 164 15.45 16.54 -12.46
N GLY A 165 14.95 16.60 -13.69
CA GLY A 165 15.76 16.35 -14.89
C GLY A 165 16.12 14.88 -15.15
N CYS A 166 15.69 13.94 -14.30
CA CYS A 166 15.93 12.51 -14.44
C CYS A 166 14.61 11.71 -14.48
N PRO A 167 13.73 11.93 -15.48
CA PRO A 167 12.45 11.25 -15.57
C PRO A 167 12.66 9.75 -15.82
N LEU A 168 11.85 8.92 -15.16
CA LEU A 168 11.75 7.49 -15.46
C LEU A 168 10.58 7.28 -16.41
N GLY A 169 10.86 6.81 -17.62
CA GLY A 169 9.86 6.64 -18.67
C GLY A 169 9.53 5.18 -18.96
N SER A 170 8.75 4.98 -20.02
CA SER A 170 8.38 3.64 -20.50
C SER A 170 9.60 2.75 -20.77
N GLU A 171 10.71 3.30 -21.26
CA GLU A 171 11.93 2.50 -21.46
C GLU A 171 12.45 1.88 -20.14
N GLN A 172 12.48 2.66 -19.06
CA GLN A 172 12.93 2.20 -17.74
C GLN A 172 11.96 1.19 -17.14
N VAL A 173 10.65 1.39 -17.34
CA VAL A 173 9.61 0.42 -16.96
C VAL A 173 9.83 -0.91 -17.67
N GLU A 174 9.94 -0.92 -19.00
CA GLU A 174 10.13 -2.16 -19.78
C GLU A 174 11.49 -2.83 -19.53
N LYS A 175 12.52 -2.04 -19.20
CA LYS A 175 13.83 -2.57 -18.77
C LYS A 175 13.70 -3.28 -17.42
N LEU A 176 13.04 -2.66 -16.45
CA LEU A 176 12.85 -3.23 -15.12
C LEU A 176 11.94 -4.47 -15.16
N ALA A 177 10.80 -4.38 -15.85
CA ALA A 177 9.86 -5.49 -16.00
C ALA A 177 10.53 -6.72 -16.61
N ARG A 178 11.32 -6.57 -17.68
CA ARG A 178 12.08 -7.68 -18.27
C ARG A 178 13.20 -8.20 -17.37
N ARG A 179 13.83 -7.34 -16.56
CA ARG A 179 14.89 -7.75 -15.63
C ARG A 179 14.33 -8.61 -14.50
N LEU A 180 13.10 -8.33 -14.05
CA LEU A 180 12.45 -9.01 -12.94
C LEU A 180 11.42 -10.05 -13.35
N ASP A 181 11.18 -10.19 -14.66
CA ASP A 181 10.08 -10.99 -15.23
C ASP A 181 8.71 -10.70 -14.59
N ASP A 182 8.40 -9.40 -14.45
CA ASP A 182 7.26 -8.93 -13.66
C ASP A 182 6.19 -8.24 -14.52
N ARG A 183 4.98 -8.81 -14.54
CA ARG A 183 3.86 -8.33 -15.36
C ARG A 183 3.19 -7.09 -14.79
N TYR A 184 3.27 -6.86 -13.48
CA TYR A 184 2.62 -5.72 -12.83
C TYR A 184 3.42 -4.44 -13.04
N ILE A 185 4.74 -4.52 -13.20
CA ILE A 185 5.58 -3.35 -13.53
C ILE A 185 5.20 -2.78 -14.90
N SER A 186 5.07 -3.64 -15.92
CA SER A 186 4.76 -3.20 -17.29
C SER A 186 3.26 -3.06 -17.60
N GLY A 187 2.39 -3.75 -16.85
CA GLY A 187 0.99 -3.98 -17.20
C GLY A 187 -0.06 -3.01 -16.64
N GLN A 188 0.21 -2.30 -15.53
CA GLN A 188 -0.76 -1.39 -14.91
C GLN A 188 -0.49 0.09 -15.27
N GLY A 189 -1.51 0.82 -15.75
CA GLY A 189 -1.44 2.25 -16.11
C GLY A 189 -1.19 2.54 -17.60
N LYS A 190 -1.31 3.80 -18.02
CA LYS A 190 -0.98 4.29 -19.38
C LYS A 190 -0.04 5.49 -19.31
N GLY A 191 0.96 5.54 -20.20
CA GLY A 191 1.89 6.66 -20.26
C GLY A 191 2.71 6.81 -18.97
N ASP A 192 2.75 8.02 -18.42
CA ASP A 192 3.50 8.37 -17.21
C ASP A 192 2.96 7.67 -15.95
N ASP A 193 1.74 7.12 -15.99
CA ASP A 193 1.20 6.32 -14.87
C ASP A 193 2.02 5.05 -14.60
N ARG A 194 2.71 4.52 -15.63
CA ARG A 194 3.50 3.29 -15.50
C ARG A 194 4.82 3.50 -14.76
N GLU A 195 5.35 4.73 -14.74
CA GLU A 195 6.53 5.06 -13.94
C GLU A 195 6.28 4.72 -12.46
N GLN A 196 5.02 4.84 -12.04
CA GLN A 196 4.66 4.72 -10.65
C GLN A 196 4.82 3.28 -10.12
N ASN A 197 4.88 2.28 -11.01
CA ASN A 197 5.11 0.89 -10.63
C ASN A 197 6.59 0.58 -10.35
N ILE A 198 7.52 1.49 -10.70
CA ILE A 198 8.94 1.35 -10.40
C ILE A 198 9.19 1.55 -8.90
N TRP A 199 8.60 2.58 -8.31
CA TRP A 199 8.92 3.01 -6.94
C TRP A 199 8.77 1.90 -5.89
N PRO A 200 7.68 1.10 -5.91
CA PRO A 200 7.45 0.03 -4.94
C PRO A 200 8.50 -1.08 -4.97
N GLN A 201 9.24 -1.22 -6.07
CA GLN A 201 10.33 -2.19 -6.18
C GLN A 201 11.62 -1.70 -5.50
N TYR A 202 11.88 -0.39 -5.51
CA TYR A 202 13.11 0.19 -4.94
C TYR A 202 12.95 0.67 -3.50
N PHE A 203 11.71 0.84 -3.05
CA PHE A 203 11.43 1.37 -1.71
C PHE A 203 12.06 0.52 -0.59
N GLY A 204 12.20 -0.79 -0.77
CA GLY A 204 12.79 -1.69 0.24
C GLY A 204 14.23 -1.33 0.62
N GLN A 205 15.01 -0.81 -0.33
CA GLN A 205 16.37 -0.33 -0.08
C GLN A 205 16.35 0.96 0.74
N GLU A 206 15.48 1.90 0.38
CA GLU A 206 15.31 3.15 1.12
C GLU A 206 14.75 2.90 2.53
N LEU A 207 13.80 1.98 2.67
CA LEU A 207 13.23 1.57 3.95
C LEU A 207 14.32 1.07 4.89
N ARG A 208 15.10 0.09 4.44
CA ARG A 208 16.16 -0.55 5.22
C ARG A 208 17.31 0.39 5.56
N ASN A 209 17.83 1.08 4.56
CA ASN A 209 19.13 1.74 4.67
C ASN A 209 19.03 3.20 5.13
N ASN A 210 17.85 3.81 5.05
CA ASN A 210 17.70 5.25 5.27
C ASN A 210 16.54 5.57 6.22
N ILE A 211 15.34 5.06 5.96
CA ILE A 211 14.14 5.40 6.74
C ILE A 211 14.20 4.80 8.14
N ILE A 212 14.47 3.48 8.26
CA ILE A 212 14.59 2.82 9.57
C ILE A 212 15.71 3.48 10.39
N PRO A 213 16.93 3.68 9.86
CA PRO A 213 17.99 4.43 10.55
C PRO A 213 17.60 5.84 10.99
N ALA A 214 16.94 6.62 10.12
CA ALA A 214 16.56 8.00 10.43
C ALA A 214 15.50 8.10 11.55
N VAL A 215 14.59 7.13 11.62
CA VAL A 215 13.53 7.08 12.64
C VAL A 215 14.04 6.44 13.93
N GLU A 216 14.56 5.23 13.85
CA GLU A 216 14.89 4.42 15.02
C GLU A 216 16.25 4.79 15.63
N GLY A 217 17.08 5.55 14.92
CA GLY A 217 18.23 6.25 15.51
C GLY A 217 17.82 7.51 16.30
N LYS A 218 16.58 7.99 16.14
CA LYS A 218 16.07 9.22 16.76
C LYS A 218 15.05 8.96 17.86
N PHE A 219 14.16 8.00 17.70
CA PHE A 219 13.10 7.66 18.66
C PHE A 219 13.39 6.37 19.40
N SER A 220 12.82 6.23 20.59
CA SER A 220 13.05 5.08 21.46
C SER A 220 12.24 3.87 21.00
N THR A 221 12.89 2.98 20.25
CA THR A 221 12.31 1.75 19.74
C THR A 221 13.02 0.54 20.35
N TYR A 222 12.58 -0.65 19.99
CA TYR A 222 13.27 -1.89 20.37
C TYR A 222 14.62 -2.10 19.68
N ALA A 223 14.97 -1.28 18.67
CA ALA A 223 16.34 -1.23 18.14
C ALA A 223 17.33 -0.53 19.10
N GLY A 224 16.83 0.20 20.10
CA GLY A 224 17.67 0.83 21.13
C GLY A 224 18.65 1.87 20.61
N GLY A 225 18.35 2.49 19.46
CA GLY A 225 19.24 3.44 18.76
C GLY A 225 20.35 2.79 17.91
N ASP A 226 20.51 1.46 17.97
CA ASP A 226 21.40 0.71 17.08
C ASP A 226 20.61 0.21 15.87
N THR A 227 20.90 0.79 14.70
CA THR A 227 20.25 0.45 13.43
C THR A 227 21.14 -0.35 12.50
N GLY A 228 22.17 -1.02 13.06
CA GLY A 228 22.93 -2.05 12.37
C GLY A 228 22.11 -3.31 12.12
N GLU A 229 22.49 -4.05 11.08
CA GLU A 229 21.81 -5.26 10.59
C GLU A 229 21.44 -6.27 11.69
N GLU A 230 22.38 -6.61 12.57
CA GLU A 230 22.13 -7.56 13.68
C GLU A 230 21.07 -7.06 14.66
N SER A 231 21.09 -5.76 14.98
CA SER A 231 20.09 -5.13 15.87
C SER A 231 18.72 -5.07 15.21
N LEU A 232 18.66 -4.73 13.92
CA LEU A 232 17.39 -4.68 13.18
C LEU A 232 16.73 -6.06 13.08
N ILE A 233 17.53 -7.10 12.82
CA ILE A 233 17.06 -8.50 12.82
C ILE A 233 16.59 -8.91 14.21
N ALA A 234 17.35 -8.59 15.26
CA ALA A 234 17.00 -8.94 16.65
C ALA A 234 15.73 -8.24 17.14
N SER A 235 15.44 -7.04 16.64
CA SER A 235 14.27 -6.23 17.01
C SER A 235 13.09 -6.36 16.02
N ARG A 236 13.17 -7.27 15.03
CA ARG A 236 12.18 -7.40 13.94
C ARG A 236 10.73 -7.57 14.39
N GLU A 237 10.51 -8.20 15.55
CA GLU A 237 9.17 -8.46 16.11
C GLU A 237 8.50 -7.21 16.68
N HIS A 238 9.21 -6.09 16.69
CA HIS A 238 8.69 -4.79 17.10
C HIS A 238 8.52 -3.84 15.91
N ARG A 239 8.52 -4.39 14.69
CA ARG A 239 8.46 -3.63 13.45
C ARG A 239 7.39 -4.21 12.51
N ALA A 240 6.43 -3.37 12.14
CA ALA A 240 5.35 -3.69 11.21
C ALA A 240 5.46 -2.83 9.96
N PHE A 241 4.98 -3.36 8.83
CA PHE A 241 4.88 -2.62 7.57
C PHE A 241 3.53 -2.86 6.90
N ALA A 242 2.73 -1.81 6.77
CA ALA A 242 1.44 -1.86 6.12
C ALA A 242 1.25 -0.74 5.10
N GLY A 243 0.24 -0.86 4.23
CA GLY A 243 -0.08 0.19 3.27
C GLY A 243 -1.28 -0.11 2.40
N LEU A 244 -1.82 0.95 1.79
CA LEU A 244 -3.03 0.90 0.97
C LEU A 244 -2.73 0.95 -0.53
N SER A 245 -3.50 0.24 -1.35
CA SER A 245 -3.41 0.30 -2.82
C SER A 245 -1.97 0.04 -3.30
N ARG A 246 -1.33 0.99 -3.98
CA ARG A 246 0.09 0.88 -4.33
C ARG A 246 1.04 0.77 -3.12
N GLY A 247 0.65 1.30 -1.97
CA GLY A 247 1.29 1.04 -0.69
C GLY A 247 1.25 -0.44 -0.31
N SER A 248 0.12 -1.13 -0.51
CA SER A 248 0.01 -2.57 -0.33
C SER A 248 0.91 -3.35 -1.31
N MET A 249 0.96 -2.91 -2.56
CA MET A 249 1.93 -3.44 -3.54
C MET A 249 3.38 -3.28 -3.04
N THR A 250 3.68 -2.17 -2.36
CA THR A 250 4.99 -1.92 -1.76
C THR A 250 5.25 -2.83 -0.56
N VAL A 251 4.25 -3.11 0.27
CA VAL A 251 4.35 -4.08 1.38
C VAL A 251 4.75 -5.45 0.85
N CYS A 252 4.13 -5.93 -0.22
CA CYS A 252 4.50 -7.21 -0.82
C CYS A 252 5.90 -7.18 -1.44
N ARG A 253 6.22 -6.16 -2.25
CA ARG A 253 7.48 -6.08 -3.02
C ARG A 253 8.72 -5.66 -2.25
N SER A 254 8.54 -4.82 -1.25
CA SER A 254 9.64 -4.23 -0.48
C SER A 254 9.65 -4.71 0.96
N GLY A 255 8.50 -5.09 1.52
CA GLY A 255 8.42 -5.71 2.83
C GLY A 255 8.72 -7.20 2.75
N LEU A 256 7.74 -7.98 2.26
CA LEU A 256 7.80 -9.45 2.28
C LEU A 256 8.98 -10.00 1.47
N THR A 257 9.32 -9.41 0.32
CA THR A 257 10.37 -9.97 -0.56
C THR A 257 11.74 -9.33 -0.44
N GLN A 258 11.93 -8.32 0.43
CA GLN A 258 13.24 -7.66 0.58
C GLN A 258 13.64 -7.40 2.04
N ASN A 259 12.71 -7.43 3.00
CA ASN A 259 12.94 -7.00 4.37
C ASN A 259 12.22 -7.86 5.43
N ALA A 260 11.84 -9.10 5.09
CA ALA A 260 11.17 -10.00 6.04
C ALA A 260 12.07 -10.47 7.20
N ASP A 261 13.39 -10.30 7.07
CA ASP A 261 14.37 -10.51 8.14
C ASP A 261 14.34 -9.42 9.22
N ILE A 262 13.93 -8.19 8.88
CA ILE A 262 13.90 -7.05 9.81
C ILE A 262 12.48 -6.58 10.18
N ILE A 263 11.44 -7.15 9.56
CA ILE A 263 10.03 -6.83 9.81
C ILE A 263 9.25 -8.15 9.98
N ALA A 264 8.37 -8.21 10.97
CA ALA A 264 7.63 -9.43 11.31
C ALA A 264 6.11 -9.36 11.05
N TRP A 265 5.56 -8.15 10.90
CA TRP A 265 4.11 -7.93 10.81
C TRP A 265 3.77 -7.14 9.56
N PHE A 266 2.81 -7.62 8.76
CA PHE A 266 2.49 -7.04 7.46
C PHE A 266 1.00 -6.76 7.30
N GLY A 267 0.66 -5.66 6.65
CA GLY A 267 -0.72 -5.24 6.39
C GLY A 267 -0.92 -4.83 4.94
N SER A 268 -1.69 -5.58 4.18
CA SER A 268 -1.97 -5.33 2.76
C SER A 268 -3.41 -4.85 2.58
N TYR A 269 -3.62 -3.58 2.25
CA TYR A 269 -4.97 -3.01 2.10
C TYR A 269 -5.27 -2.73 0.64
N SER A 270 -6.37 -3.29 0.13
CA SER A 270 -6.82 -3.14 -1.26
C SER A 270 -5.82 -3.63 -2.30
N GLY A 271 -5.59 -4.94 -2.42
CA GLY A 271 -4.77 -5.56 -3.47
C GLY A 271 -3.35 -5.93 -3.04
N ALA A 272 -2.67 -6.76 -3.83
CA ALA A 272 -1.29 -7.19 -3.58
C ALA A 272 -0.34 -6.86 -4.76
N TRP A 273 -0.80 -7.01 -6.00
CA TRP A 273 -0.08 -6.71 -7.26
C TRP A 273 1.41 -7.08 -7.28
N GLN A 274 1.69 -8.27 -6.78
CA GLN A 274 3.01 -8.87 -6.74
C GLN A 274 2.98 -10.19 -7.51
N GLU A 275 4.09 -10.54 -8.18
CA GLU A 275 4.25 -11.89 -8.72
C GLU A 275 4.33 -12.89 -7.56
N PHE A 276 3.38 -13.82 -7.51
CA PHE A 276 3.26 -14.76 -6.39
C PHE A 276 4.52 -15.63 -6.24
N ASP A 277 5.03 -16.15 -7.35
CA ASP A 277 6.22 -17.00 -7.34
C ASP A 277 7.45 -16.24 -6.82
N ALA A 278 7.60 -14.96 -7.16
CA ALA A 278 8.69 -14.13 -6.63
C ALA A 278 8.57 -13.94 -5.10
N MET A 279 7.34 -13.79 -4.58
CA MET A 279 7.11 -13.70 -3.14
C MET A 279 7.40 -15.01 -2.43
N LYS A 280 6.90 -16.11 -2.98
CA LYS A 280 7.14 -17.46 -2.47
C LYS A 280 8.63 -17.79 -2.45
N GLU A 281 9.35 -17.56 -3.55
CA GLU A 281 10.79 -17.81 -3.67
C GLU A 281 11.59 -17.00 -2.63
N ALA A 282 11.26 -15.73 -2.43
CA ALA A 282 11.94 -14.91 -1.42
C ALA A 282 11.71 -15.43 0.00
N LEU A 283 10.45 -15.75 0.34
CA LEU A 283 10.10 -16.22 1.67
C LEU A 283 10.64 -17.63 1.93
N GLU A 284 10.51 -18.58 1.01
CA GLU A 284 11.03 -19.96 1.15
C GLU A 284 12.55 -20.07 0.95
N GLY A 285 13.17 -19.07 0.34
CA GLY A 285 14.60 -18.98 0.10
C GLY A 285 15.30 -18.09 1.13
N GLU A 286 15.60 -16.85 0.73
CA GLU A 286 16.40 -15.90 1.52
C GLU A 286 15.82 -15.66 2.92
N PHE A 287 14.50 -15.60 3.04
CA PHE A 287 13.81 -15.30 4.30
C PHE A 287 13.21 -16.52 5.00
N ALA A 288 13.65 -17.75 4.66
CA ALA A 288 13.11 -18.98 5.23
C ALA A 288 13.20 -19.05 6.76
N ALA A 289 14.26 -18.47 7.33
CA ALA A 289 14.52 -18.46 8.76
C ALA A 289 13.70 -17.41 9.54
N TYR A 290 12.96 -16.54 8.84
CA TYR A 290 12.26 -15.40 9.44
C TYR A 290 10.74 -15.57 9.28
N PRO A 291 10.07 -16.24 10.24
CA PRO A 291 8.63 -16.41 10.20
C PRO A 291 7.91 -15.05 10.28
N ILE A 292 6.85 -14.93 9.49
CA ILE A 292 5.93 -13.80 9.54
C ILE A 292 4.99 -14.04 10.72
N ARG A 293 4.95 -13.09 11.65
CA ARG A 293 4.14 -13.19 12.87
C ARG A 293 2.67 -12.95 12.59
N PHE A 294 2.36 -12.01 11.71
CA PHE A 294 1.03 -11.85 11.17
C PHE A 294 1.05 -11.16 9.81
N TRP A 295 0.18 -11.59 8.90
CA TRP A 295 -0.13 -10.86 7.67
C TRP A 295 -1.64 -10.63 7.57
N TYR A 296 -2.05 -9.40 7.87
CA TYR A 296 -3.43 -8.95 7.71
C TYR A 296 -3.66 -8.48 6.28
N ASN A 297 -4.75 -8.93 5.67
CA ASN A 297 -5.15 -8.57 4.31
C ASN A 297 -6.57 -8.03 4.35
N GLY A 298 -6.75 -6.79 3.90
CA GLY A 298 -8.02 -6.07 3.95
C GLY A 298 -8.46 -5.62 2.56
N ASN A 299 -9.75 -5.69 2.26
CA ASN A 299 -10.28 -5.24 0.98
C ASN A 299 -11.77 -4.91 1.05
N GLY A 300 -12.25 -3.94 0.27
CA GLY A 300 -13.69 -3.68 0.13
C GLY A 300 -14.38 -4.60 -0.87
N VAL A 301 -15.64 -4.97 -0.65
CA VAL A 301 -16.45 -5.75 -1.62
C VAL A 301 -16.67 -5.00 -2.95
N GLY A 302 -16.71 -3.66 -2.90
CA GLY A 302 -16.86 -2.78 -4.06
C GLY A 302 -15.54 -2.28 -4.64
N ASP A 303 -14.41 -2.83 -4.21
CA ASP A 303 -13.08 -2.39 -4.64
C ASP A 303 -12.62 -3.11 -5.92
N PHE A 304 -12.09 -2.36 -6.89
CA PHE A 304 -11.55 -2.93 -8.13
C PHE A 304 -10.34 -3.85 -7.92
N ALA A 305 -9.64 -3.71 -6.78
CA ALA A 305 -8.48 -4.50 -6.41
C ALA A 305 -8.84 -5.88 -5.86
N LEU A 306 -10.10 -6.09 -5.45
CA LEU A 306 -10.54 -7.32 -4.78
C LEU A 306 -10.18 -8.59 -5.59
N PRO A 307 -10.46 -8.68 -6.90
CA PRO A 307 -10.15 -9.90 -7.65
C PRO A 307 -8.65 -10.24 -7.66
N ASN A 308 -7.78 -9.24 -7.70
CA ASN A 308 -6.34 -9.47 -7.60
C ASN A 308 -5.95 -9.96 -6.19
N HIS A 309 -6.55 -9.38 -5.16
CA HIS A 309 -6.24 -9.72 -3.78
C HIS A 309 -6.72 -11.13 -3.43
N GLU A 310 -7.90 -11.52 -3.89
CA GLU A 310 -8.46 -12.86 -3.71
C GLU A 310 -7.63 -13.93 -4.44
N GLU A 311 -7.21 -13.68 -5.68
CA GLU A 311 -6.29 -14.57 -6.39
C GLU A 311 -4.99 -14.77 -5.59
N PHE A 312 -4.43 -13.70 -5.05
CA PHE A 312 -3.20 -13.75 -4.27
C PHE A 312 -3.38 -14.49 -2.92
N ARG A 313 -4.52 -14.27 -2.24
CA ARG A 313 -4.93 -15.01 -1.04
C ARG A 313 -5.02 -16.50 -1.35
N ASP A 314 -5.74 -16.87 -2.40
CA ASP A 314 -6.00 -18.28 -2.73
C ASP A 314 -4.69 -19.01 -3.02
N LEU A 315 -3.79 -18.40 -3.79
CA LEU A 315 -2.44 -18.94 -4.03
C LEU A 315 -1.63 -19.05 -2.73
N THR A 316 -1.70 -18.04 -1.85
CA THR A 316 -1.00 -18.04 -0.56
C THR A 316 -1.46 -19.20 0.32
N LEU A 317 -2.78 -19.34 0.52
CA LEU A 317 -3.34 -20.38 1.37
C LEU A 317 -3.19 -21.79 0.77
N GLU A 318 -3.27 -21.92 -0.56
CA GLU A 318 -3.08 -23.20 -1.24
C GLU A 318 -1.62 -23.65 -1.23
N GLN A 319 -0.67 -22.76 -1.50
CA GLN A 319 0.71 -23.13 -1.78
C GLN A 319 1.70 -22.85 -0.65
N MET A 320 1.32 -22.02 0.33
CA MET A 320 2.14 -21.64 1.47
C MET A 320 1.38 -21.78 2.79
N GLY A 321 0.37 -22.67 2.84
CA GLY A 321 -0.50 -22.87 4.01
C GLY A 321 0.21 -23.46 5.24
N ASP A 322 1.44 -23.95 5.11
CA ASP A 322 2.32 -24.32 6.22
C ASP A 322 3.01 -23.11 6.88
N ARG A 323 3.10 -21.99 6.14
CA ARG A 323 3.67 -20.73 6.60
C ARG A 323 2.61 -19.69 6.95
N PHE A 324 1.49 -19.68 6.23
CA PHE A 324 0.38 -18.76 6.42
C PHE A 324 -0.90 -19.54 6.72
N VAL A 325 -1.23 -19.62 8.00
CA VAL A 325 -2.41 -20.29 8.49
C VAL A 325 -3.48 -19.25 8.78
N ASP A 326 -4.55 -19.32 8.00
CA ASP A 326 -5.69 -18.42 8.11
C ASP A 326 -6.39 -18.57 9.47
N GLY A 327 -6.51 -17.45 10.19
CA GLY A 327 -6.98 -17.42 11.57
C GLY A 327 -5.92 -17.64 12.64
N GLU A 328 -4.64 -17.81 12.26
CA GLU A 328 -3.52 -17.89 13.21
C GLU A 328 -2.50 -16.77 12.99
N ASN A 329 -1.84 -16.75 11.82
CA ASN A 329 -0.85 -15.72 11.44
C ASN A 329 -1.16 -15.08 10.08
N TYR A 330 -2.36 -15.32 9.56
CA TYR A 330 -2.89 -14.74 8.35
C TYR A 330 -4.38 -14.45 8.55
N ALA A 331 -4.88 -13.35 7.98
CA ALA A 331 -6.31 -13.10 7.88
C ALA A 331 -6.62 -12.36 6.57
N PHE A 332 -7.80 -12.62 6.00
CA PHE A 332 -8.35 -11.90 4.86
C PHE A 332 -9.76 -11.39 5.18
N VAL A 333 -9.89 -10.09 5.37
CA VAL A 333 -11.15 -9.42 5.70
C VAL A 333 -11.69 -8.68 4.48
N THR A 334 -12.87 -9.06 4.03
CA THR A 334 -13.62 -8.33 3.01
C THR A 334 -14.67 -7.45 3.67
N LEU A 335 -14.43 -6.14 3.71
CA LEU A 335 -15.38 -5.14 4.22
C LEU A 335 -16.65 -5.15 3.36
N THR A 336 -17.79 -5.41 4.00
CA THR A 336 -19.07 -5.70 3.35
C THR A 336 -19.74 -4.47 2.71
N ASP A 337 -19.34 -3.27 3.12
CA ASP A 337 -19.72 -1.98 2.53
C ASP A 337 -18.52 -1.22 1.94
N GLY A 338 -17.34 -1.86 1.96
CA GLY A 338 -16.07 -1.23 1.58
C GLY A 338 -15.89 -1.05 0.07
N ALA A 339 -15.02 -0.11 -0.30
CA ALA A 339 -14.62 0.19 -1.67
C ALA A 339 -13.16 0.68 -1.71
N HIS A 340 -12.66 1.08 -2.89
CA HIS A 340 -11.30 1.63 -3.02
C HIS A 340 -11.21 3.08 -2.51
N ARG A 341 -11.33 3.26 -1.19
CA ARG A 341 -11.42 4.57 -0.53
C ARG A 341 -10.86 4.53 0.89
N TYR A 342 -10.63 5.72 1.42
CA TYR A 342 -9.99 5.90 2.73
C TYR A 342 -10.77 5.28 3.89
N GLU A 343 -12.10 5.31 3.85
CA GLU A 343 -12.96 4.73 4.89
C GLU A 343 -12.73 3.22 5.05
N SER A 344 -12.42 2.51 3.96
CA SER A 344 -12.01 1.10 4.02
C SER A 344 -10.61 0.96 4.61
N TRP A 345 -9.66 1.78 4.17
CA TRP A 345 -8.26 1.67 4.60
C TRP A 345 -8.03 1.99 6.08
N ILE A 346 -8.79 2.93 6.66
CA ILE A 346 -8.70 3.22 8.10
C ILE A 346 -9.32 2.09 8.94
N ALA A 347 -10.34 1.39 8.44
CA ALA A 347 -10.85 0.16 9.08
C ALA A 347 -9.82 -0.97 9.02
N ASP A 348 -9.10 -1.10 7.90
CA ASP A 348 -8.00 -2.06 7.76
C ASP A 348 -6.79 -1.76 8.66
N LEU A 349 -6.47 -0.47 8.86
CA LEU A 349 -5.48 -0.04 9.85
C LEU A 349 -5.90 -0.44 11.27
N TYR A 350 -7.16 -0.18 11.63
CA TYR A 350 -7.72 -0.62 12.90
C TYR A 350 -7.57 -2.15 13.08
N ASN A 351 -8.01 -2.93 12.10
CA ASN A 351 -7.92 -4.39 12.17
C ASN A 351 -6.46 -4.88 12.26
N SER A 352 -5.53 -4.28 11.54
CA SER A 352 -4.10 -4.61 11.62
C SER A 352 -3.55 -4.38 13.02
N LEU A 353 -3.88 -3.25 13.64
CA LEU A 353 -3.41 -2.92 14.99
C LEU A 353 -4.03 -3.80 16.09
N LEU A 354 -5.16 -4.47 15.82
CA LEU A 354 -5.69 -5.49 16.74
C LEU A 354 -4.82 -6.75 16.81
N VAL A 355 -4.03 -7.05 15.78
CA VAL A 355 -3.23 -8.30 15.70
C VAL A 355 -1.73 -8.08 15.74
N PHE A 356 -1.25 -6.89 15.38
CA PHE A 356 0.19 -6.61 15.41
C PHE A 356 0.74 -6.56 16.84
N PHE A 357 1.97 -7.06 16.99
CA PHE A 357 2.76 -7.00 18.22
C PHE A 357 2.16 -7.75 19.43
N ARG A 358 1.39 -8.82 19.18
CA ARG A 358 0.73 -9.63 20.21
C ARG A 358 1.37 -11.00 20.46
#